data_AF-A0A0D1ZIE3-F1
#
_entry.id   AF-A0A0D1ZIE3-F1
#
_cell.length_a   1.000
_cell.length_b   1.000
_cell.length_c   1.000
_cell.angle_alpha   90.00
_cell.angle_beta   90.00
_cell.angle_gamma   90.00
#
_symmetry.space_group_name_H-M   'P 1'
#
loop_
_entity.id
_entity.type
_entity.pdbx_description
1 polymer ?
#
loop_
_entity_poly.entity_id
_entity_poly.type
_entity_poly.pdbx_seq_one_letter_code
_entity_poly.pdbx_strand_id
1 'polypeptide(L)'
;MPPSWRDGLVNAFPVPKDRMKFTKKSTQATPTQNVEVETNDEIELSSPIVPFRFFDLPAEVRNEIYALVLFSSAGYRRSDGTKKSRTSILTVSKRAHLEASYVLYSASTFKIFPIQDFVQEPLVQELRPIYRSMVVNVEILVGSSWTCPPKSWRVSKLLAKRLSRLTSLQTLKVFVEVDPSEPDFEKYRISLDFYTDFCGDLFRDLLVALPMVKFVEMNGNPGVNTRGPLVTRLVKETEAKGKILTLGPTKPMLAPGGVQIAFWS
;
A
#
# COMPACT_ATOMS: atom_id res chain seq x y z
N MET A 1 16.20 -40.76 -18.54
CA MET A 1 15.59 -39.46 -18.21
C MET A 1 14.08 -39.62 -18.34
N PRO A 2 13.26 -39.22 -17.36
CA PRO A 2 11.82 -39.30 -17.55
C PRO A 2 11.37 -38.22 -18.55
N PRO A 3 10.40 -38.53 -19.43
CA PRO A 3 9.95 -37.60 -20.45
C PRO A 3 9.30 -36.36 -19.81
N SER A 4 9.58 -35.20 -20.41
CA SER A 4 9.10 -33.92 -19.91
C SER A 4 7.59 -33.82 -20.15
N TRP A 5 6.83 -33.37 -19.15
CA TRP A 5 5.37 -33.17 -19.26
C TRP A 5 4.94 -32.15 -20.33
N ARG A 6 5.91 -31.47 -20.97
CA ARG A 6 5.67 -30.46 -22.02
C ARG A 6 5.55 -31.07 -23.42
N ASP A 7 6.00 -32.31 -23.62
CA ASP A 7 5.97 -32.96 -24.94
C ASP A 7 4.57 -33.45 -25.36
N GLY A 8 3.57 -33.32 -24.48
CA GLY A 8 2.18 -33.75 -24.73
C GLY A 8 1.15 -32.64 -25.01
N LEU A 9 1.56 -31.37 -25.11
CA LEU A 9 0.63 -30.23 -25.23
C LEU A 9 0.59 -29.56 -26.62
N VAL A 10 1.24 -30.16 -27.61
CA VAL A 10 1.03 -29.78 -29.01
C VAL A 10 -0.20 -30.57 -29.49
N ASN A 11 -1.35 -29.89 -29.63
CA ASN A 11 -2.63 -30.36 -30.21
C ASN A 11 -3.83 -30.53 -29.26
N ALA A 12 -3.80 -30.05 -28.01
CA ALA A 12 -4.96 -30.19 -27.11
C ALA A 12 -6.17 -29.27 -27.44
N PHE A 13 -6.05 -28.34 -28.40
CA PHE A 13 -7.16 -27.48 -28.82
C PHE A 13 -7.19 -27.32 -30.35
N PRO A 14 -8.27 -27.71 -31.04
CA PRO A 14 -8.43 -27.41 -32.46
C PRO A 14 -8.59 -25.90 -32.65
N VAL A 15 -7.69 -25.30 -33.42
CA VAL A 15 -7.76 -23.88 -33.79
C VAL A 15 -8.96 -23.67 -34.72
N PRO A 16 -9.92 -22.78 -34.39
CA PRO A 16 -11.03 -22.46 -35.29
C PRO A 16 -10.51 -21.88 -36.62
N LYS A 17 -11.02 -22.38 -37.75
CA LYS A 17 -10.52 -22.04 -39.10
C LYS A 17 -10.81 -20.60 -39.57
N ASP A 18 -11.53 -19.79 -38.79
CA ASP A 18 -11.92 -18.42 -39.16
C ASP A 18 -11.04 -17.31 -38.57
N ARG A 19 -9.74 -17.56 -38.42
CA ARG A 19 -8.80 -16.47 -38.12
C ARG A 19 -8.39 -15.78 -39.42
N MET A 20 -9.25 -14.91 -39.94
CA MET A 20 -8.89 -14.02 -41.05
C MET A 20 -7.66 -13.19 -40.68
N LYS A 21 -6.61 -13.31 -41.49
CA LYS A 21 -5.36 -12.56 -41.36
C LYS A 21 -5.63 -11.13 -41.80
N PHE A 22 -5.66 -10.18 -40.86
CA PHE A 22 -5.61 -8.76 -41.18
C PHE A 22 -4.19 -8.39 -41.64
N THR A 23 -3.93 -8.58 -42.92
CA THR A 23 -2.81 -7.98 -43.63
C THR A 23 -3.16 -6.53 -43.95
N LYS A 24 -2.35 -5.59 -43.44
CA LYS A 24 -2.40 -4.17 -43.80
C LYS A 24 -2.21 -4.04 -45.32
N LYS A 25 -3.25 -3.58 -46.02
CA LYS A 25 -3.12 -3.06 -47.39
C LYS A 25 -3.48 -1.59 -47.40
N SER A 26 -2.50 -0.80 -47.82
CA SER A 26 -2.65 0.55 -48.39
C SER A 26 -3.78 0.55 -49.42
N THR A 27 -4.66 1.54 -49.38
CA THR A 27 -5.62 1.81 -50.47
C THR A 27 -5.66 3.31 -50.73
N GLN A 28 -5.37 3.63 -51.99
CA GLN A 28 -5.38 4.93 -52.63
C GLN A 28 -6.81 5.49 -52.78
N ALA A 29 -6.86 6.82 -52.91
CA ALA A 29 -7.91 7.74 -53.41
C ALA A 29 -8.98 7.13 -54.35
N THR A 30 -10.25 7.59 -54.43
CA THR A 30 -10.84 8.95 -54.66
C THR A 30 -12.40 8.78 -54.63
N PRO A 31 -13.32 9.75 -54.90
CA PRO A 31 -13.34 11.21 -54.79
C PRO A 31 -14.59 11.83 -54.07
N THR A 32 -14.41 13.07 -53.60
CA THR A 32 -15.34 14.23 -53.54
C THR A 32 -16.76 14.11 -52.95
N GLN A 33 -16.99 14.79 -51.81
CA GLN A 33 -18.09 15.74 -51.67
C GLN A 33 -17.58 17.02 -51.01
N ASN A 34 -17.79 18.14 -51.72
CA ASN A 34 -17.42 19.50 -51.34
C ASN A 34 -18.21 19.94 -50.11
N VAL A 35 -17.50 20.36 -49.07
CA VAL A 35 -18.01 21.35 -48.12
C VAL A 35 -16.97 22.44 -48.06
N GLU A 36 -17.31 23.57 -48.67
CA GLU A 36 -16.60 24.83 -48.53
C GLU A 36 -16.69 25.23 -47.05
N VAL A 37 -15.54 25.22 -46.37
CA VAL A 37 -15.37 25.97 -45.12
C VAL A 37 -14.27 26.96 -45.38
N GLU A 38 -14.68 28.21 -45.28
CA GLU A 38 -13.92 29.41 -45.58
C GLU A 38 -12.58 29.42 -44.86
N THR A 39 -11.55 29.69 -45.66
CA THR A 39 -10.23 30.09 -45.21
C THR A 39 -10.32 31.43 -44.49
N ASN A 40 -10.13 31.42 -43.17
CA ASN A 40 -9.52 32.51 -42.42
C ASN A 40 -9.30 32.00 -41.00
N ASP A 41 -8.07 31.57 -40.72
CA ASP A 41 -7.34 32.05 -39.55
C ASP A 41 -5.87 31.70 -39.73
N GLU A 42 -5.06 32.74 -39.63
CA GLU A 42 -3.63 32.75 -39.82
C GLU A 42 -2.96 31.68 -38.95
N ILE A 43 -2.11 30.87 -39.57
CA ILE A 43 -1.20 29.97 -38.86
C ILE A 43 -0.22 30.88 -38.12
N GLU A 44 -0.54 31.25 -36.88
CA GLU A 44 0.45 31.74 -35.93
C GLU A 44 1.54 30.67 -35.85
N LEU A 45 2.73 30.98 -36.36
CA LEU A 45 3.93 30.17 -36.17
C LEU A 45 4.11 29.95 -34.67
N SER A 46 3.69 28.77 -34.20
CA SER A 46 3.80 28.38 -32.80
C SER A 46 5.25 28.57 -32.36
N SER A 47 5.47 29.52 -31.46
CA SER A 47 6.79 29.75 -30.87
C SER A 47 7.34 28.42 -30.34
N PRO A 48 8.67 28.17 -30.40
CA PRO A 48 9.24 26.91 -29.94
C PRO A 48 8.78 26.64 -28.51
N ILE A 49 8.17 25.47 -28.27
CA ILE A 49 7.67 25.07 -26.96
C ILE A 49 8.87 25.00 -26.02
N VAL A 50 9.04 26.04 -25.20
CA VAL A 50 10.08 26.05 -24.17
C VAL A 50 9.69 25.04 -23.10
N PRO A 51 10.55 24.05 -22.77
CA PRO A 51 10.21 23.06 -21.76
C PRO A 51 10.08 23.75 -20.40
N PHE A 52 9.04 23.36 -19.67
CA PHE A 52 8.84 23.84 -18.31
C PHE A 52 9.99 23.44 -17.39
N ARG A 53 10.62 24.42 -16.74
CA ARG A 53 11.75 24.19 -15.83
C ARG A 53 11.28 23.69 -14.47
N PHE A 54 10.92 22.40 -14.42
CA PHE A 54 10.36 21.78 -13.22
C PHE A 54 11.23 21.92 -11.96
N PHE A 55 12.56 21.87 -12.09
CA PHE A 55 13.47 21.97 -10.94
C PHE A 55 13.72 23.38 -10.44
N ASP A 56 13.26 24.41 -11.15
CA ASP A 56 13.31 25.80 -10.72
C ASP A 56 12.16 26.13 -9.73
N LEU A 57 11.16 25.24 -9.62
CA LEU A 57 10.11 25.33 -8.60
C LEU A 57 10.68 25.12 -7.19
N PRO A 58 10.07 25.71 -6.14
CA PRO A 58 10.37 25.36 -4.75
C PRO A 58 10.16 23.88 -4.44
N ALA A 59 10.89 23.34 -3.45
CA ALA A 59 10.87 21.91 -3.15
C ALA A 59 9.50 21.42 -2.67
N GLU A 60 8.77 22.28 -1.96
CA GLU A 60 7.44 22.06 -1.43
C GLU A 60 6.44 21.82 -2.58
N VAL A 61 6.46 22.71 -3.58
CA VAL A 61 5.62 22.59 -4.78
C VAL A 61 5.97 21.32 -5.57
N ARG A 62 7.25 20.99 -5.67
CA ARG A 62 7.67 19.73 -6.32
C ARG A 62 7.14 18.51 -5.56
N ASN A 63 7.18 18.50 -4.23
CA ASN A 63 6.65 17.43 -3.40
C ASN A 63 5.14 17.25 -3.56
N GLU A 64 4.38 18.34 -3.64
CA GLU A 64 2.95 18.29 -3.94
C GLU A 64 2.68 17.70 -5.33
N ILE A 65 3.44 18.12 -6.34
CA ILE A 65 3.32 17.55 -7.69
C ILE A 65 3.67 16.06 -7.68
N TYR A 66 4.72 15.64 -6.95
CA TYR A 66 5.05 14.23 -6.80
C TYR A 66 3.92 13.45 -6.13
N ALA A 67 3.33 13.97 -5.06
CA ALA A 67 2.20 13.35 -4.38
C ALA A 67 1.00 13.18 -5.32
N LEU A 68 0.67 14.22 -6.10
CA LEU A 68 -0.39 14.15 -7.10
C LEU A 68 -0.10 13.08 -8.15
N VAL A 69 1.12 13.01 -8.71
CA VAL A 69 1.46 12.00 -9.73
C VAL A 69 1.42 10.58 -9.15
N LEU A 70 1.89 10.39 -7.93
CA LEU A 70 2.02 9.07 -7.29
C LEU A 70 0.67 8.55 -6.76
N PHE A 71 -0.19 9.41 -6.24
CA PHE A 71 -1.41 9.01 -5.52
C PHE A 71 -2.72 9.40 -6.19
N SER A 72 -2.71 10.21 -7.26
CA SER A 72 -3.95 10.60 -7.95
C SER A 72 -4.70 9.40 -8.53
N SER A 73 -6.03 9.48 -8.46
CA SER A 73 -6.97 8.58 -9.14
C SER A 73 -6.58 8.45 -10.62
N ALA A 74 -6.55 7.22 -11.14
CA ALA A 74 -6.00 6.91 -12.46
C ALA A 74 -6.85 7.52 -13.59
N GLY A 75 -6.61 8.79 -13.92
CA GLY A 75 -7.34 9.54 -14.95
C GLY A 75 -6.64 9.65 -16.30
N TYR A 76 -5.30 9.58 -16.36
CA TYR A 76 -4.58 9.82 -17.62
C TYR A 76 -4.19 8.50 -18.29
N ARG A 77 -5.13 7.93 -19.07
CA ARG A 77 -4.76 6.91 -20.06
C ARG A 77 -3.92 7.58 -21.14
N ARG A 78 -2.88 6.88 -21.62
CA ARG A 78 -2.20 7.29 -22.85
C ARG A 78 -3.20 7.25 -24.03
N SER A 79 -2.86 7.91 -25.14
CA SER A 79 -3.62 7.82 -26.39
C SER A 79 -3.79 6.39 -26.91
N ASP A 80 -2.90 5.48 -26.49
CA ASP A 80 -2.96 4.03 -26.75
C ASP A 80 -3.88 3.25 -25.80
N GLY A 81 -4.58 3.92 -24.87
CA GLY A 81 -5.45 3.31 -23.87
C GLY A 81 -4.74 2.65 -22.68
N THR A 82 -3.40 2.65 -22.64
CA THR A 82 -2.62 2.06 -21.55
C THR A 82 -2.57 3.00 -20.33
N LYS A 83 -2.69 2.41 -19.14
CA LYS A 83 -2.51 3.14 -17.88
C LYS A 83 -1.01 3.38 -17.67
N LYS A 84 -0.57 4.64 -17.57
CA LYS A 84 0.82 4.92 -17.16
C LYS A 84 1.06 4.37 -15.76
N SER A 85 2.19 3.69 -15.57
CA SER A 85 2.62 3.34 -14.22
C SER A 85 2.89 4.63 -13.44
N ARG A 86 2.26 4.78 -12.28
CA ARG A 86 2.44 5.92 -11.35
C ARG A 86 3.92 6.09 -10.95
N THR A 87 4.67 4.99 -10.94
CA THR A 87 6.10 4.96 -10.59
C THR A 87 7.03 5.41 -11.72
N SER A 88 6.52 5.75 -12.91
CA SER A 88 7.36 6.22 -14.03
C SER A 88 8.12 7.51 -13.73
N ILE A 89 7.64 8.32 -12.78
CA ILE A 89 8.36 9.52 -12.33
C ILE A 89 9.69 9.19 -11.64
N LEU A 90 9.79 8.00 -11.05
CA LEU A 90 11.01 7.52 -10.38
C LEU A 90 12.15 7.22 -11.36
N THR A 91 11.87 7.12 -12.66
CA THR A 91 12.87 6.77 -13.68
C THR A 91 13.35 7.97 -14.51
N VAL A 92 12.81 9.17 -14.27
CA VAL A 92 13.10 10.36 -15.11
C VAL A 92 14.50 10.89 -14.88
N SER A 93 14.91 11.08 -13.62
CA SER A 93 16.25 11.58 -13.26
C SER A 93 16.63 11.14 -11.85
N LYS A 94 17.93 11.22 -11.51
CA LYS A 94 18.41 10.90 -10.16
C LYS A 94 17.78 11.80 -9.09
N ARG A 95 17.65 13.10 -9.37
CA ARG A 95 17.04 14.07 -8.44
C ARG A 95 15.55 13.77 -8.23
N ALA A 96 14.80 13.58 -9.32
CA ALA A 96 13.39 13.22 -9.23
C ALA A 96 13.19 11.88 -8.51
N HIS A 97 14.07 10.90 -8.75
CA HIS A 97 14.03 9.62 -8.06
C HIS A 97 14.11 9.80 -6.53
N LEU A 98 15.06 10.59 -6.04
CA LEU A 98 15.25 10.78 -4.59
C LEU A 98 14.08 11.54 -3.96
N GLU A 99 13.68 12.67 -4.56
CA GLU A 99 12.57 13.50 -4.04
C GLU A 99 11.24 12.71 -4.07
N ALA A 100 10.90 12.09 -5.20
CA ALA A 100 9.66 11.32 -5.33
C ALA A 100 9.65 10.00 -4.53
N SER A 101 10.81 9.34 -4.37
CA SER A 101 10.89 8.15 -3.50
C SER A 101 10.59 8.52 -2.06
N TYR A 102 11.13 9.63 -1.56
CA TYR A 102 10.84 10.10 -0.21
C TYR A 102 9.33 10.32 -0.01
N VAL A 103 8.66 11.00 -0.94
CA VAL A 103 7.21 11.21 -0.91
C VAL A 103 6.44 9.87 -0.96
N LEU A 104 6.84 8.96 -1.85
CA LEU A 104 6.20 7.65 -1.98
C LEU A 104 6.29 6.84 -0.68
N TYR A 105 7.49 6.67 -0.14
CA TYR A 105 7.75 5.78 0.99
C TYR A 105 7.35 6.37 2.35
N SER A 106 7.33 7.71 2.49
CA SER A 106 6.87 8.37 3.72
C SER A 106 5.34 8.35 3.85
N ALA A 107 4.61 8.54 2.73
CA ALA A 107 3.15 8.51 2.72
C ALA A 107 2.58 7.09 2.70
N SER A 108 3.30 6.12 2.12
CA SER A 108 2.86 4.72 2.08
C SER A 108 3.01 4.04 3.45
N THR A 109 2.09 3.13 3.75
CA THR A 109 2.17 2.25 4.92
C THR A 109 2.63 0.86 4.47
N PHE A 110 3.55 0.25 5.23
CA PHE A 110 4.11 -1.06 4.91
C PHE A 110 3.73 -2.09 5.96
N LYS A 111 3.31 -3.28 5.53
CA LYS A 111 3.00 -4.38 6.43
C LYS A 111 4.28 -5.06 6.93
N ILE A 112 4.29 -5.42 8.21
CA ILE A 112 5.43 -6.12 8.82
C ILE A 112 5.37 -7.62 8.53
N PHE A 113 4.16 -8.19 8.56
CA PHE A 113 3.91 -9.60 8.33
C PHE A 113 3.08 -9.81 7.05
N PRO A 114 3.33 -10.88 6.30
CA PRO A 114 2.46 -11.28 5.20
C PRO A 114 1.10 -11.72 5.74
N ILE A 115 0.05 -11.28 5.07
CA ILE A 115 -1.32 -11.78 5.29
C ILE A 115 -1.61 -12.82 4.20
N GLN A 116 -2.52 -13.74 4.49
CA GLN A 116 -2.99 -14.77 3.57
C GLN A 116 -4.07 -14.25 2.60
N ASP A 117 -4.13 -12.94 2.37
CA ASP A 117 -5.12 -12.34 1.48
C ASP A 117 -4.67 -12.39 0.02
N PHE A 118 -5.64 -12.23 -0.88
CA PHE A 118 -5.39 -12.15 -2.32
C PHE A 118 -4.75 -10.82 -2.75
N VAL A 119 -4.81 -9.79 -1.90
CA VAL A 119 -4.25 -8.47 -2.19
C VAL A 119 -2.80 -8.42 -1.70
N GLN A 120 -1.87 -8.34 -2.65
CA GLN A 120 -0.46 -8.13 -2.34
C GLN A 120 -0.26 -6.71 -1.86
N GLU A 121 -0.01 -6.57 -0.57
CA GLU A 121 0.40 -5.32 0.04
C GLU A 121 1.90 -5.29 0.32
N PRO A 122 2.53 -4.11 0.24
CA PRO A 122 3.96 -4.01 0.29
C PRO A 122 4.49 -4.36 1.68
N LEU A 123 5.40 -5.32 1.74
CA LEU A 123 6.05 -5.75 2.98
C LEU A 123 7.32 -4.96 3.24
N VAL A 124 7.58 -4.63 4.51
CA VAL A 124 8.86 -4.06 4.96
C VAL A 124 10.05 -4.93 4.53
N GLN A 125 9.83 -6.24 4.46
CA GLN A 125 10.84 -7.24 4.12
C GLN A 125 11.27 -7.18 2.65
N GLU A 126 10.36 -6.79 1.76
CA GLU A 126 10.59 -6.69 0.32
C GLU A 126 11.25 -5.35 -0.05
N LEU A 127 11.15 -4.37 0.85
CA LEU A 127 11.70 -3.06 0.63
C LEU A 127 13.23 -3.10 0.52
N ARG A 128 13.76 -2.47 -0.55
CA ARG A 128 15.20 -2.33 -0.75
C ARG A 128 15.82 -1.55 0.42
N PRO A 129 17.06 -1.88 0.83
CA PRO A 129 17.69 -1.24 1.99
C PRO A 129 17.78 0.29 1.93
N ILE A 130 17.87 0.87 0.72
CA ILE A 130 18.00 2.31 0.50
C ILE A 130 16.74 3.10 0.85
N TYR A 131 15.56 2.48 0.76
CA TYR A 131 14.28 3.15 1.02
C TYR A 131 13.79 2.98 2.45
N ARG A 132 14.40 2.07 3.23
CA ARG A 132 13.98 1.76 4.61
C ARG A 132 14.02 2.98 5.53
N SER A 133 15.01 3.87 5.35
CA SER A 133 15.10 5.10 6.11
C SER A 133 14.02 6.14 5.77
N MET A 134 13.26 5.95 4.68
CA MET A 134 12.20 6.88 4.26
C MET A 134 10.82 6.47 4.79
N VAL A 135 10.68 5.26 5.32
CA VAL A 135 9.40 4.75 5.83
C VAL A 135 9.07 5.40 7.17
N VAL A 136 7.88 6.00 7.24
CA VAL A 136 7.38 6.68 8.45
C VAL A 136 6.29 5.86 9.16
N ASN A 137 5.52 5.08 8.37
CA ASN A 137 4.36 4.33 8.83
C ASN A 137 4.51 2.85 8.53
N VAL A 138 4.27 2.00 9.52
CA VAL A 138 4.17 0.54 9.36
C VAL A 138 2.91 0.03 9.99
N GLU A 139 2.42 -1.11 9.50
CA GLU A 139 1.18 -1.72 9.96
C GLU A 139 1.36 -3.19 10.32
N ILE A 140 0.64 -3.60 11.35
CA ILE A 140 0.31 -4.99 11.63
C ILE A 140 -1.20 -5.18 11.54
N LEU A 141 -1.59 -6.28 10.89
CA LEU A 141 -2.98 -6.73 10.88
C LEU A 141 -3.10 -7.88 11.88
N VAL A 142 -4.08 -7.77 12.77
CA VAL A 142 -4.42 -8.77 13.78
C VAL A 142 -5.85 -9.22 13.50
N GLY A 143 -6.16 -10.48 13.71
CA GLY A 143 -7.45 -11.11 13.42
C GLY A 143 -7.39 -12.08 12.24
N SER A 144 -6.53 -11.87 11.25
CA SER A 144 -6.37 -12.84 10.15
C SER A 144 -5.73 -14.15 10.64
N SER A 145 -6.17 -15.29 10.11
CA SER A 145 -5.61 -16.61 10.41
C SER A 145 -5.59 -16.96 11.91
N TRP A 146 -6.54 -16.44 12.70
CA TRP A 146 -6.56 -16.57 14.16
C TRP A 146 -6.69 -18.00 14.68
N THR A 147 -7.28 -18.90 13.88
CA THR A 147 -7.37 -20.34 14.18
C THR A 147 -6.05 -21.08 13.95
N CYS A 148 -5.12 -20.53 13.18
CA CYS A 148 -3.80 -21.11 12.96
C CYS A 148 -2.82 -20.01 12.51
N PRO A 149 -2.32 -19.19 13.45
CA PRO A 149 -1.46 -18.07 13.10
C PRO A 149 -0.22 -18.56 12.33
N PRO A 150 0.17 -17.89 11.22
CA PRO A 150 1.29 -18.34 10.41
C PRO A 150 2.59 -18.39 11.22
N LYS A 151 3.41 -19.43 11.02
CA LYS A 151 4.71 -19.57 11.71
C LYS A 151 5.69 -18.41 11.42
N SER A 152 5.43 -17.65 10.35
CA SER A 152 6.18 -16.45 9.97
C SER A 152 5.87 -15.24 10.85
N TRP A 153 4.76 -15.25 11.60
CA TRP A 153 4.34 -14.21 12.52
C TRP A 153 5.11 -14.30 13.83
N ARG A 154 6.39 -13.99 13.75
CA ARG A 154 7.29 -13.89 14.89
C ARG A 154 8.38 -12.88 14.59
N VAL A 155 8.82 -12.15 15.61
CA VAL A 155 9.92 -11.20 15.48
C VAL A 155 11.26 -11.94 15.47
N SER A 156 11.63 -12.47 14.31
CA SER A 156 12.93 -13.12 14.13
C SER A 156 14.09 -12.10 14.23
N LYS A 157 15.30 -12.57 14.55
CA LYS A 157 16.53 -11.73 14.57
C LYS A 157 16.74 -10.97 13.25
N LEU A 158 16.42 -11.61 12.12
CA LEU A 158 16.52 -11.00 10.80
C LEU A 158 15.48 -9.89 10.61
N LEU A 159 14.24 -10.12 11.05
CA LEU A 159 13.18 -9.11 10.98
C LEU A 159 13.51 -7.93 11.89
N ALA A 160 13.91 -8.18 13.14
CA ALA A 160 14.36 -7.13 14.07
C ALA A 160 15.48 -6.27 13.48
N LYS A 161 16.49 -6.88 12.82
CA LYS A 161 17.56 -6.16 12.12
C LYS A 161 17.06 -5.32 10.94
N ARG A 162 15.98 -5.74 10.27
CA ARG A 162 15.38 -4.95 9.17
C ARG A 162 14.56 -3.80 9.71
N LEU A 163 13.78 -4.04 10.76
CA LEU A 163 12.98 -3.06 11.47
C LEU A 163 13.84 -1.97 12.10
N SER A 164 15.01 -2.31 12.65
CA SER A 164 15.96 -1.31 13.21
C SER A 164 16.56 -0.36 12.17
N ARG A 165 16.42 -0.66 10.87
CA ARG A 165 16.86 0.22 9.78
C ARG A 165 15.79 1.22 9.34
N LEU A 166 14.60 1.18 9.93
CA LEU A 166 13.52 2.15 9.69
C LEU A 166 13.74 3.38 10.58
N THR A 167 14.75 4.20 10.23
CA THR A 167 15.20 5.31 11.08
C THR A 167 14.21 6.46 11.20
N SER A 168 13.35 6.66 10.19
CA SER A 168 12.34 7.72 10.19
C SER A 168 10.97 7.23 10.66
N LEU A 169 10.89 5.99 11.17
CA LEU A 169 9.64 5.41 11.61
C LEU A 169 9.11 6.15 12.85
N GLN A 170 7.84 6.55 12.79
CA GLN A 170 7.18 7.27 13.89
C GLN A 170 5.93 6.56 14.38
N THR A 171 5.17 5.96 13.44
CA THR A 171 3.84 5.43 13.73
C THR A 171 3.76 3.95 13.41
N LEU A 172 3.29 3.18 14.38
CA LEU A 172 2.89 1.79 14.22
C LEU A 172 1.37 1.72 14.21
N LYS A 173 0.81 1.32 13.08
CA LYS A 173 -0.62 1.09 12.92
C LYS A 173 -0.95 -0.36 13.27
N VAL A 174 -1.99 -0.55 14.06
CA VAL A 174 -2.49 -1.86 14.48
C VAL A 174 -3.92 -1.94 14.00
N PHE A 175 -4.18 -2.78 13.01
CA PHE A 175 -5.53 -3.00 12.50
C PHE A 175 -6.08 -4.33 13.01
N VAL A 176 -7.18 -4.28 13.76
CA VAL A 176 -7.87 -5.47 14.29
C VAL A 176 -9.04 -5.82 13.38
N GLU A 177 -8.93 -6.92 12.65
CA GLU A 177 -9.95 -7.44 11.76
C GLU A 177 -11.08 -8.13 12.53
N VAL A 178 -10.73 -8.96 13.50
CA VAL A 178 -11.67 -9.72 14.34
C VAL A 178 -11.06 -10.00 15.71
N ASP A 179 -11.89 -9.99 16.76
CA ASP A 179 -11.53 -10.44 18.09
C ASP A 179 -12.12 -11.84 18.34
N PRO A 180 -11.33 -12.92 18.24
CA PRO A 180 -11.82 -14.28 18.44
C PRO A 180 -12.06 -14.64 19.91
N SER A 181 -11.75 -13.76 20.86
CA SER A 181 -12.08 -13.96 22.27
C SER A 181 -13.55 -13.64 22.58
N GLU A 182 -14.28 -13.02 21.64
CA GLU A 182 -15.71 -12.77 21.78
C GLU A 182 -16.54 -14.08 21.73
N PRO A 183 -17.71 -14.14 22.41
CA PRO A 183 -18.51 -15.37 22.54
C PRO A 183 -18.93 -16.00 21.19
N ASP A 184 -19.15 -15.19 20.16
CA ASP A 184 -19.59 -15.65 18.83
C ASP A 184 -18.56 -16.61 18.18
N PHE A 185 -17.29 -16.53 18.57
CA PHE A 185 -16.21 -17.34 18.02
C PHE A 185 -15.86 -18.56 18.88
N GLU A 186 -16.60 -18.80 19.98
CA GLU A 186 -16.29 -19.85 20.96
C GLU A 186 -16.20 -21.25 20.36
N LYS A 187 -17.00 -21.57 19.34
CA LYS A 187 -17.01 -22.89 18.70
C LYS A 187 -15.82 -23.12 17.76
N TYR A 188 -15.17 -22.04 17.32
CA TYR A 188 -14.12 -22.07 16.30
C TYR A 188 -12.73 -21.85 16.89
N ARG A 189 -12.64 -21.41 18.15
CA ARG A 189 -11.36 -21.14 18.82
C ARG A 189 -10.67 -22.39 19.32
N ILE A 190 -9.34 -22.39 19.21
CA ILE A 190 -8.49 -23.41 19.83
C ILE A 190 -8.58 -23.30 21.36
N SER A 191 -8.53 -22.06 21.88
CA SER A 191 -8.75 -21.75 23.29
C SER A 191 -9.19 -20.30 23.47
N LEU A 192 -9.61 -19.93 24.68
CA LEU A 192 -10.14 -18.60 25.02
C LEU A 192 -9.08 -17.50 24.90
N ASP A 193 -7.87 -17.77 25.41
CA ASP A 193 -6.81 -16.77 25.55
C ASP A 193 -5.67 -16.92 24.53
N PHE A 194 -5.57 -18.06 23.83
CA PHE A 194 -4.41 -18.36 22.97
C PHE A 194 -4.09 -17.25 21.98
N TYR A 195 -5.09 -16.76 21.24
CA TYR A 195 -4.84 -15.72 20.23
C TYR A 195 -4.53 -14.37 20.86
N THR A 196 -5.22 -14.02 21.94
CA THR A 196 -5.01 -12.77 22.67
C THR A 196 -3.61 -12.71 23.27
N ASP A 197 -3.13 -13.78 23.89
CA ASP A 197 -1.77 -13.88 24.41
C ASP A 197 -0.73 -13.90 23.28
N PHE A 198 -0.96 -14.69 22.23
CA PHE A 198 -0.09 -14.72 21.06
C PHE A 198 0.11 -13.33 20.45
N CYS A 199 -0.98 -12.59 20.23
CA CYS A 199 -0.91 -11.23 19.68
C CYS A 199 -0.28 -10.24 20.65
N GLY A 200 -0.58 -10.36 21.95
CA GLY A 200 0.06 -9.54 23.00
C GLY A 200 1.58 -9.73 23.03
N ASP A 201 2.05 -10.98 23.00
CA ASP A 201 3.48 -11.30 23.02
C ASP A 201 4.17 -10.89 21.70
N LEU A 202 3.52 -11.14 20.56
CA LEU A 202 4.02 -10.68 19.25
C LEU A 202 4.18 -9.16 19.21
N PHE A 203 3.19 -8.44 19.74
CA PHE A 203 3.19 -6.98 19.76
C PHE A 203 4.23 -6.43 20.74
N ARG A 204 4.39 -7.06 21.91
CA ARG A 204 5.46 -6.73 22.86
C ARG A 204 6.85 -6.86 22.22
N ASP A 205 7.12 -7.97 21.57
CA ASP A 205 8.39 -8.21 20.87
C ASP A 205 8.64 -7.18 19.76
N LEU A 206 7.58 -6.78 19.07
CA LEU A 206 7.62 -5.81 18.00
C LEU A 206 7.91 -4.39 18.51
N LEU A 207 7.31 -3.98 19.62
CA LEU A 207 7.62 -2.72 20.29
C LEU A 207 9.07 -2.67 20.79
N VAL A 208 9.62 -3.81 21.23
CA VAL A 208 11.05 -3.92 21.58
C VAL A 208 11.93 -3.78 20.33
N ALA A 209 11.55 -4.38 19.20
CA ALA A 209 12.28 -4.26 17.94
C ALA A 209 12.16 -2.88 17.27
N LEU A 210 11.19 -2.06 17.69
CA LEU A 210 10.88 -0.74 17.13
C LEU A 210 11.04 0.39 18.18
N PRO A 211 12.27 0.67 18.65
CA PRO A 211 12.48 1.71 19.66
C PRO A 211 12.08 3.11 19.16
N MET A 212 12.19 3.36 17.85
CA MET A 212 11.92 4.65 17.20
C MET A 212 10.44 5.05 17.19
N VAL A 213 9.52 4.08 17.31
CA VAL A 213 8.07 4.33 17.28
C VAL A 213 7.68 5.19 18.46
N LYS A 214 6.93 6.27 18.19
CA LYS A 214 6.37 7.18 19.20
C LYS A 214 4.87 7.00 19.36
N PHE A 215 4.19 6.79 18.23
CA PHE A 215 2.74 6.69 18.15
C PHE A 215 2.32 5.27 17.78
N VAL A 216 1.34 4.75 18.50
CA VAL A 216 0.63 3.52 18.15
C VAL A 216 -0.79 3.91 17.79
N GLU A 217 -1.18 3.70 16.53
CA GLU A 217 -2.53 3.97 16.04
C GLU A 217 -3.30 2.65 16.02
N MET A 218 -4.35 2.53 16.81
CA MET A 218 -5.18 1.33 16.87
C MET A 218 -6.48 1.55 16.11
N ASN A 219 -6.72 0.70 15.12
CA ASN A 219 -7.91 0.70 14.28
C ASN A 219 -8.50 -0.71 14.20
N GLY A 220 -9.70 -0.85 13.65
CA GLY A 220 -10.26 -2.17 13.37
C GLY A 220 -11.59 -2.11 12.65
N ASN A 221 -12.11 -3.29 12.32
CA ASN A 221 -13.41 -3.42 11.70
C ASN A 221 -14.53 -2.90 12.63
N PRO A 222 -15.67 -2.42 12.07
CA PRO A 222 -16.77 -1.88 12.86
C PRO A 222 -17.32 -2.85 13.92
N GLY A 223 -17.25 -4.16 13.67
CA GLY A 223 -17.70 -5.20 14.61
C GLY A 223 -16.73 -5.49 15.76
N VAL A 224 -15.53 -4.90 15.77
CA VAL A 224 -14.54 -5.15 16.83
C VAL A 224 -14.81 -4.27 18.03
N ASN A 225 -15.11 -4.93 19.15
CA ASN A 225 -15.29 -4.28 20.45
C ASN A 225 -13.99 -3.59 20.90
N THR A 226 -14.03 -2.27 21.08
CA THR A 226 -12.87 -1.48 21.53
C THR A 226 -12.45 -1.83 22.97
N ARG A 227 -13.35 -2.41 23.76
CA ARG A 227 -13.07 -2.91 25.11
C ARG A 227 -12.93 -4.43 25.15
N GLY A 228 -12.84 -5.07 23.98
CA GLY A 228 -12.64 -6.51 23.86
C GLY A 228 -11.31 -6.96 24.48
N PRO A 229 -11.16 -8.25 24.82
CA PRO A 229 -9.96 -8.79 25.43
C PRO A 229 -8.68 -8.52 24.63
N LEU A 230 -8.75 -8.67 23.29
CA LEU A 230 -7.60 -8.48 22.42
C LEU A 230 -7.14 -7.01 22.39
N VAL A 231 -8.08 -6.09 22.16
CA VAL A 231 -7.78 -4.65 22.11
C VAL A 231 -7.23 -4.19 23.46
N THR A 232 -7.85 -4.63 24.56
CA THR A 232 -7.39 -4.30 25.91
C THR A 232 -5.98 -4.80 26.19
N ARG A 233 -5.63 -6.01 25.73
CA ARG A 233 -4.26 -6.53 25.86
C ARG A 233 -3.27 -5.66 25.08
N LEU A 234 -3.58 -5.27 23.85
CA LEU A 234 -2.71 -4.42 23.02
C LEU A 234 -2.51 -3.01 23.59
N VAL A 235 -3.58 -2.43 24.17
CA VAL A 235 -3.50 -1.15 24.91
C VAL A 235 -2.53 -1.27 26.07
N LYS A 236 -2.68 -2.31 26.91
CA LYS A 236 -1.80 -2.54 28.07
C LYS A 236 -0.32 -2.65 27.67
N GLU A 237 -0.01 -3.34 26.57
CA GLU A 237 1.39 -3.46 26.09
C GLU A 237 1.93 -2.12 25.58
N THR A 238 1.09 -1.28 24.97
CA THR A 238 1.44 0.07 24.50
C THR A 238 1.74 0.99 25.67
N GLU A 239 0.88 1.00 26.68
CA GLU A 239 1.04 1.76 27.92
C GLU A 239 2.28 1.31 28.70
N ALA A 240 2.51 -0.01 28.81
CA ALA A 240 3.69 -0.56 29.46
C ALA A 240 5.01 -0.13 28.81
N LYS A 241 5.00 0.21 27.52
CA LYS A 241 6.16 0.73 26.78
C LYS A 241 6.19 2.26 26.69
N GLY A 242 5.26 2.95 27.35
CA GLY A 242 5.18 4.42 27.40
C GLY A 242 4.98 5.05 26.03
N LYS A 243 4.29 4.37 25.10
CA LYS A 243 4.01 4.88 23.75
C LYS A 243 2.68 5.64 23.75
N ILE A 244 2.56 6.63 22.86
CA ILE A 244 1.34 7.41 22.73
C ILE A 244 0.34 6.60 21.92
N LEU A 245 -0.81 6.27 22.52
CA LEU A 245 -1.89 5.56 21.86
C LEU A 245 -2.85 6.55 21.19
N THR A 246 -3.16 6.32 19.91
CA THR A 246 -4.21 7.01 19.17
C THR A 246 -5.21 6.01 18.61
N LEU A 247 -6.49 6.39 18.50
CA LEU A 247 -7.50 5.59 17.83
C LEU A 247 -7.64 6.05 16.37
N GLY A 248 -7.71 5.09 15.45
CA GLY A 248 -7.85 5.35 14.03
C GLY A 248 -9.22 5.91 13.63
N PRO A 249 -9.37 6.42 12.40
CA PRO A 249 -10.52 7.19 11.95
C PRO A 249 -11.84 6.40 11.86
N THR A 250 -11.79 5.06 11.85
CA THR A 250 -12.98 4.21 11.66
C THR A 250 -13.88 4.11 12.90
N LYS A 251 -13.50 4.71 14.05
CA LYS A 251 -14.28 4.64 15.29
C LYS A 251 -14.62 6.05 15.84
N PRO A 252 -15.87 6.53 15.74
CA PRO A 252 -16.31 7.75 16.44
C PRO A 252 -16.51 7.48 17.94
N MET A 253 -16.12 8.43 18.79
CA MET A 253 -16.35 8.37 20.25
C MET A 253 -17.81 8.69 20.59
N LEU A 254 -18.43 7.92 21.48
CA LEU A 254 -19.50 8.39 22.36
C LEU A 254 -18.95 8.36 23.79
N ALA A 255 -18.77 9.52 24.42
CA ALA A 255 -18.21 9.61 25.77
C ALA A 255 -19.27 10.08 26.78
N PRO A 256 -19.50 9.28 27.84
CA PRO A 256 -19.81 9.80 29.16
C PRO A 256 -18.73 9.32 30.15
N GLY A 257 -17.70 10.15 30.39
CA GLY A 257 -16.97 10.13 31.67
C GLY A 257 -15.70 9.26 31.85
N GLY A 258 -14.76 9.19 30.91
CA GLY A 258 -13.40 8.70 31.26
C GLY A 258 -12.46 8.32 30.11
N VAL A 259 -11.16 8.58 30.35
CA VAL A 259 -9.99 8.61 29.45
C VAL A 259 -9.98 9.82 28.50
N GLN A 260 -9.24 10.86 28.91
CA GLN A 260 -8.93 12.00 28.05
C GLN A 260 -8.01 11.55 26.91
N ILE A 261 -8.60 11.46 25.72
CA ILE A 261 -7.90 11.35 24.45
C ILE A 261 -7.72 12.78 23.97
N ALA A 262 -6.53 13.34 24.17
CA ALA A 262 -6.20 14.64 23.62
C ALA A 262 -5.99 14.51 22.11
N PHE A 263 -6.67 15.32 21.30
CA PHE A 263 -6.00 16.17 20.30
C PHE A 263 -6.79 17.46 20.02
N TRP A 264 -6.13 18.55 20.43
CA TRP A 264 -6.04 19.95 19.99
C TRP A 264 -7.17 20.68 19.24
N SER A 265 -7.42 21.87 19.83
CA SER A 265 -8.10 23.13 19.44
C SER A 265 -9.56 23.07 19.02
#